data_AF-A0A942SC13-F1
#
_entry.id   AF-A0A942SC13-F1
#
_cell.length_a   1.000
_cell.length_b   1.000
_cell.length_c   1.000
_cell.angle_alpha   90.00
_cell.angle_beta   90.00
_cell.angle_gamma   90.00
#
_symmetry.space_group_name_H-M   'P 1'
#
loop_
_entity.id
_entity.type
_entity.pdbx_description
1 polymer ?
#
loop_
_entity_poly.entity_id
_entity_poly.type
_entity_poly.pdbx_seq_one_letter_code
_entity_poly.pdbx_strand_id
1 'polypeptide(L)'
;MVITARILQSRFGIDEQIANYFTNERAVPANNRFWATKRVYISAGFGFLTIPLGFDIMHKAGIPKEQLLNDAHVSLMEQGFDRLKRYEAREYDLVQFVNSCQQLLDGKIKQPKLAADLFAFVTGKPTSFFQFETKHKALARSDSFLFTLVDLELTDDWVKQFLPYWYSLSRPILLLDDFKDLEEDRRTNDENTIIELGNNADAIRKAYELGMQDLQLLSQLNSKLAGDMKQFLEDALTYEHISRELN
;
A
#
# COMPACT_ATOMS: atom_id res chain seq x y z
N MET A 1 -15.12 -11.68 -8.27
CA MET A 1 -15.71 -10.39 -8.70
C MET A 1 -14.72 -9.69 -9.62
N VAL A 2 -15.17 -9.19 -10.78
CA VAL A 2 -14.34 -8.38 -11.69
C VAL A 2 -14.40 -6.93 -11.21
N ILE A 3 -13.26 -6.27 -11.07
CA ILE A 3 -13.18 -4.84 -10.75
C ILE A 3 -13.23 -4.06 -12.06
N THR A 4 -14.20 -3.15 -12.18
CA THR A 4 -14.37 -2.28 -13.35
C THR A 4 -14.14 -0.82 -12.97
N ALA A 5 -13.85 0.04 -13.95
CA ALA A 5 -13.76 1.49 -13.73
C ALA A 5 -14.98 2.04 -12.99
N ARG A 6 -16.19 1.58 -13.35
CA ARG A 6 -17.44 1.99 -12.70
C ARG A 6 -17.46 1.61 -11.22
N ILE A 7 -16.99 0.41 -10.84
CA ILE A 7 -16.89 0.02 -9.42
C ILE A 7 -15.89 0.95 -8.71
N LEU A 8 -14.72 1.18 -9.31
CA LEU A 8 -13.70 2.06 -8.74
C LEU A 8 -14.22 3.47 -8.47
N GLN A 9 -14.96 4.05 -9.40
CA GLN A 9 -15.54 5.38 -9.27
C GLN A 9 -16.72 5.42 -8.29
N SER A 10 -17.67 4.51 -8.43
CA SER A 10 -18.92 4.56 -7.66
C SER A 10 -18.70 4.22 -6.18
N ARG A 11 -17.93 3.16 -5.92
CA ARG A 11 -17.65 2.61 -4.59
C ARG A 11 -16.52 3.35 -3.88
N PHE A 12 -15.37 3.47 -4.56
CA PHE A 12 -14.16 4.03 -3.94
C PHE A 12 -13.93 5.52 -4.25
N GLY A 13 -14.77 6.14 -5.08
CA GLY A 13 -14.63 7.56 -5.41
C GLY A 13 -13.38 7.90 -6.20
N ILE A 14 -12.80 6.93 -6.92
CA ILE A 14 -11.59 7.14 -7.74
C ILE A 14 -11.91 8.03 -8.94
N ASP A 15 -10.99 8.93 -9.30
CA ASP A 15 -11.06 9.73 -10.53
C ASP A 15 -11.29 8.85 -11.78
N GLU A 16 -12.13 9.32 -12.69
CA GLU A 16 -12.54 8.57 -13.88
C GLU A 16 -11.34 8.15 -14.73
N GLN A 17 -10.38 9.04 -14.95
CA GLN A 17 -9.22 8.78 -15.80
C GLN A 17 -8.29 7.75 -15.16
N ILE A 18 -8.05 7.85 -13.85
CA ILE A 18 -7.25 6.88 -13.10
C ILE A 18 -7.94 5.51 -13.11
N ALA A 19 -9.25 5.47 -12.88
CA ALA A 19 -10.04 4.25 -12.90
C ALA A 19 -10.01 3.57 -14.27
N ASN A 20 -10.20 4.33 -15.35
CA ASN A 20 -10.16 3.81 -16.72
C ASN A 20 -8.76 3.34 -17.10
N TYR A 21 -7.72 4.11 -16.77
CA TYR A 21 -6.34 3.74 -17.07
C TYR A 21 -6.00 2.34 -16.55
N PHE A 22 -6.25 2.08 -15.26
CA PHE A 22 -5.87 0.80 -14.66
C PHE A 22 -6.81 -0.37 -14.95
N THR A 23 -8.06 -0.13 -15.33
CA THR A 23 -9.02 -1.23 -15.58
C THR A 23 -9.23 -1.56 -17.05
N ASN A 24 -9.07 -0.58 -17.94
CA ASN A 24 -9.41 -0.72 -19.36
C ASN A 24 -8.20 -0.52 -20.29
N GLU A 25 -7.23 0.32 -19.92
CA GLU A 25 -6.15 0.74 -20.83
C GLU A 25 -4.83 0.00 -20.56
N ARG A 26 -4.46 -0.17 -19.29
CA ARG A 26 -3.20 -0.79 -18.90
C ARG A 26 -3.27 -2.31 -19.04
N ALA A 27 -2.39 -2.85 -19.88
CA ALA A 27 -2.21 -4.29 -20.03
C ALA A 27 -1.41 -4.86 -18.85
N VAL A 28 -1.60 -6.15 -18.56
CA VAL A 28 -0.76 -6.88 -17.60
C VAL A 28 0.70 -6.87 -18.08
N PRO A 29 1.67 -6.42 -17.25
CA PRO A 29 3.07 -6.39 -17.67
C PRO A 29 3.60 -7.81 -17.88
N ALA A 30 4.26 -8.02 -19.03
CA ALA A 30 4.88 -9.30 -19.36
C ALA A 30 6.05 -9.61 -18.42
N ASN A 31 6.23 -10.88 -18.08
CA ASN A 31 7.34 -11.38 -17.25
C ASN A 31 7.45 -10.72 -15.86
N ASN A 32 6.34 -10.24 -15.31
CA ASN A 32 6.29 -9.63 -13.99
C ASN A 32 5.69 -10.60 -12.96
N ARG A 33 6.44 -10.88 -11.88
CA ARG A 33 6.03 -11.82 -10.82
C ARG A 33 4.79 -11.39 -10.05
N PHE A 34 4.60 -10.08 -9.88
CA PHE A 34 3.42 -9.56 -9.18
C PHE A 34 2.12 -9.90 -9.93
N TRP A 35 2.16 -9.90 -11.27
CA TRP A 35 1.03 -10.26 -12.12
C TRP A 35 1.11 -11.65 -12.76
N ALA A 36 2.05 -12.52 -12.37
CA ALA A 36 2.37 -13.75 -13.11
C ALA A 36 1.17 -14.67 -13.41
N THR A 37 0.16 -14.69 -12.55
CA THR A 37 -1.05 -15.53 -12.70
C THR A 37 -2.30 -14.73 -13.10
N LYS A 38 -2.15 -13.44 -13.43
CA LYS A 38 -3.26 -12.51 -13.66
C LYS A 38 -3.52 -12.33 -15.14
N ARG A 39 -4.81 -12.29 -15.50
CA ARG A 39 -5.29 -12.01 -16.87
C ARG A 39 -5.72 -10.56 -17.06
N VAL A 40 -5.91 -9.83 -15.97
CA VAL A 40 -6.34 -8.43 -15.92
C VAL A 40 -5.41 -7.67 -14.97
N TYR A 41 -5.20 -6.38 -15.23
CA TYR A 41 -4.25 -5.57 -14.48
C TYR A 41 -4.68 -5.38 -13.02
N ILE A 42 -5.96 -5.07 -12.77
CA ILE A 42 -6.55 -4.97 -11.44
C ILE A 42 -7.46 -6.17 -11.15
N SER A 43 -7.28 -6.76 -9.97
CA SER A 43 -8.18 -7.78 -9.41
C SER A 43 -8.75 -7.32 -8.06
N ALA A 44 -9.79 -8.00 -7.56
CA ALA A 44 -10.50 -7.58 -6.36
C ALA A 44 -9.72 -7.69 -5.04
N GLY A 45 -8.52 -8.29 -5.04
CA GLY A 45 -7.68 -8.36 -3.85
C GLY A 45 -7.04 -7.00 -3.54
N PHE A 46 -6.95 -6.65 -2.25
CA PHE A 46 -6.42 -5.36 -1.83
C PHE A 46 -4.99 -5.10 -2.29
N GLY A 47 -4.14 -6.12 -2.39
CA GLY A 47 -2.81 -5.97 -2.98
C GLY A 47 -2.82 -5.33 -4.39
N PHE A 48 -3.85 -5.60 -5.20
CA PHE A 48 -4.02 -4.95 -6.51
C PHE A 48 -4.80 -3.63 -6.42
N LEU A 49 -5.82 -3.57 -5.57
CA LEU A 49 -6.62 -2.35 -5.40
C LEU A 49 -5.80 -1.18 -4.83
N THR A 50 -4.76 -1.44 -4.04
CA THR A 50 -3.86 -0.38 -3.54
C THR A 50 -3.25 0.46 -4.66
N ILE A 51 -3.07 -0.10 -5.88
CA ILE A 51 -2.50 0.63 -7.02
C ILE A 51 -3.41 1.81 -7.43
N PRO A 52 -4.64 1.60 -7.93
CA PRO A 52 -5.50 2.71 -8.32
C PRO A 52 -5.89 3.60 -7.14
N LEU A 53 -6.00 3.06 -5.91
CA LEU A 53 -6.29 3.83 -4.71
C LEU A 53 -5.14 4.78 -4.35
N GLY A 54 -3.91 4.28 -4.38
CA GLY A 54 -2.71 5.09 -4.11
C GLY A 54 -2.54 6.21 -5.15
N PHE A 55 -2.75 5.89 -6.43
CA PHE A 55 -2.70 6.88 -7.52
C PHE A 55 -3.78 7.96 -7.38
N ASP A 56 -4.98 7.58 -6.99
CA ASP A 56 -6.07 8.52 -6.74
C ASP A 56 -5.77 9.46 -5.57
N ILE A 57 -5.21 8.94 -4.47
CA ILE A 57 -4.80 9.77 -3.32
C ILE A 57 -3.64 10.69 -3.71
N MET A 58 -2.64 10.21 -4.44
CA MET A 58 -1.57 11.04 -4.98
C MET A 58 -2.12 12.20 -5.83
N HIS A 59 -3.11 11.91 -6.68
CA HIS A 59 -3.76 12.91 -7.51
C HIS A 59 -4.53 13.93 -6.67
N LYS A 60 -5.35 13.47 -5.72
CA LYS A 60 -6.13 14.34 -4.83
C LYS A 60 -5.25 15.17 -3.90
N ALA A 61 -4.05 14.68 -3.58
CA ALA A 61 -3.02 15.41 -2.87
C ALA A 61 -2.25 16.41 -3.75
N GLY A 62 -2.59 16.54 -5.03
CA GLY A 62 -2.13 17.62 -5.90
C GLY A 62 -1.19 17.21 -7.02
N ILE A 63 -0.87 15.93 -7.20
CA ILE A 63 -0.03 15.51 -8.33
C ILE A 63 -0.90 15.49 -9.62
N PRO A 64 -0.45 16.12 -10.72
CA PRO A 64 -1.16 16.06 -12.00
C PRO A 64 -1.25 14.64 -12.55
N LYS A 65 -2.40 14.30 -13.16
CA LYS A 65 -2.63 12.96 -13.72
C LYS A 65 -1.68 12.62 -14.84
N GLU A 66 -1.19 13.62 -15.57
CA GLU A 66 -0.23 13.45 -16.66
C GLU A 66 1.14 12.97 -16.14
N GLN A 67 1.49 13.29 -14.89
CA GLN A 67 2.70 12.78 -14.25
C GLN A 67 2.49 11.36 -13.73
N LEU A 68 1.32 11.10 -13.13
CA LEU A 68 0.99 9.78 -12.56
C LEU A 68 0.74 8.73 -13.64
N LEU A 69 -0.08 9.02 -14.64
CA LEU A 69 -0.49 8.05 -15.66
C LEU A 69 0.49 7.98 -16.85
N ASN A 70 1.72 8.44 -16.65
CA ASN A 70 2.79 8.30 -17.61
C ASN A 70 3.29 6.84 -17.64
N ASP A 71 3.36 6.25 -18.82
CA ASP A 71 3.84 4.87 -18.98
C ASP A 71 5.24 4.62 -18.40
N ALA A 72 6.15 5.60 -18.44
CA ALA A 72 7.48 5.46 -17.85
C ALA A 72 7.39 5.31 -16.33
N HIS A 73 6.54 6.10 -15.68
CA HIS A 73 6.31 6.06 -14.24
C HIS A 73 5.61 4.78 -13.81
N VAL A 74 4.51 4.43 -14.50
CA VAL A 74 3.75 3.20 -14.21
C VAL A 74 4.61 1.95 -14.44
N SER A 75 5.41 1.91 -15.51
CA SER A 75 6.32 0.80 -15.77
C SER A 75 7.45 0.72 -14.75
N LEU A 76 7.88 1.84 -14.16
CA LEU A 76 8.87 1.85 -13.08
C LEU A 76 8.30 1.23 -11.81
N MET A 77 7.07 1.60 -11.44
CA MET A 77 6.31 1.00 -10.34
C MET A 77 6.13 -0.51 -10.52
N GLU A 78 5.70 -0.95 -11.70
CA GLU A 78 5.54 -2.37 -12.02
C GLU A 78 6.86 -3.16 -11.84
N GLN A 79 7.97 -2.59 -12.33
CA GLN A 79 9.31 -3.18 -12.17
C GLN A 79 9.79 -3.22 -10.72
N GLY A 80 9.37 -2.25 -9.90
CA GLY A 80 9.59 -2.25 -8.46
C GLY A 80 8.85 -3.42 -7.79
N PHE A 81 7.58 -3.62 -8.12
CA PHE A 81 6.80 -4.74 -7.60
C PHE A 81 7.34 -6.12 -8.01
N ASP A 82 7.87 -6.26 -9.22
CA ASP A 82 8.54 -7.49 -9.64
C ASP A 82 9.72 -7.83 -8.71
N ARG A 83 10.56 -6.83 -8.40
CA ARG A 83 11.71 -7.00 -7.50
C ARG A 83 11.29 -7.32 -6.08
N LEU A 84 10.25 -6.65 -5.57
CA LEU A 84 9.69 -6.96 -4.26
C LEU A 84 9.19 -8.41 -4.20
N LYS A 85 8.47 -8.87 -5.22
CA LYS A 85 7.99 -10.27 -5.27
C LYS A 85 9.11 -11.28 -5.39
N ARG A 86 10.22 -10.96 -6.06
CA ARG A 86 11.42 -11.81 -6.08
C ARG A 86 12.08 -11.89 -4.71
N TYR A 87 12.15 -10.78 -4.00
CA TYR A 87 12.66 -10.74 -2.62
C TYR A 87 11.79 -11.57 -1.67
N GLU A 88 10.46 -11.39 -1.71
CA GLU A 88 9.51 -12.18 -0.91
C GLU A 88 9.58 -13.68 -1.24
N ALA A 89 9.80 -14.03 -2.52
CA ALA A 89 10.00 -15.40 -2.97
C ALA A 89 11.40 -15.97 -2.65
N ARG A 90 12.25 -15.22 -1.95
CA ARG A 90 13.63 -15.57 -1.58
C ARG A 90 14.56 -15.84 -2.77
N GLU A 91 14.26 -15.26 -3.92
CA GLU A 91 15.14 -15.27 -5.10
C GLU A 91 16.22 -14.22 -5.01
N TYR A 92 15.91 -13.12 -4.32
CA TYR A 92 16.88 -12.12 -3.90
C TYR A 92 17.06 -12.21 -2.39
N ASP A 93 18.31 -12.13 -1.94
CA ASP A 93 18.60 -11.65 -0.59
C ASP A 93 18.42 -10.13 -0.50
N LEU A 94 18.55 -9.58 0.71
CA LEU A 94 18.38 -8.15 0.95
C LEU A 94 19.35 -7.28 0.14
N VAL A 95 20.61 -7.72 -0.01
CA VAL A 95 21.63 -6.96 -0.73
C VAL A 95 21.32 -6.93 -2.23
N GLN A 96 20.94 -8.09 -2.79
CA GLN A 96 20.51 -8.21 -4.17
C GLN A 96 19.26 -7.38 -4.46
N PHE A 97 18.27 -7.42 -3.56
CA PHE A 97 17.06 -6.61 -3.68
C PHE A 97 17.40 -5.12 -3.74
N VAL A 98 18.16 -4.61 -2.76
CA VAL A 98 18.55 -3.20 -2.68
C VAL A 98 19.34 -2.77 -3.92
N ASN A 99 20.34 -3.55 -4.34
CA ASN A 99 21.12 -3.25 -5.54
C ASN A 99 20.24 -3.23 -6.80
N SER A 100 19.29 -4.16 -6.91
CA SER A 100 18.38 -4.22 -8.06
C SER A 100 17.44 -3.00 -8.12
N CYS A 101 17.03 -2.48 -6.96
CA CYS A 101 16.22 -1.27 -6.85
C CYS A 101 17.04 -0.02 -7.17
N GLN A 102 18.29 0.07 -6.70
CA GLN A 102 19.20 1.16 -7.05
C GLN A 102 19.45 1.22 -8.57
N GLN A 103 19.72 0.08 -9.20
CA GLN A 103 19.87 -0.01 -10.65
C GLN A 103 18.60 0.38 -11.40
N LEU A 104 17.42 -0.02 -10.89
CA LEU A 104 16.14 0.35 -11.51
C LEU A 104 15.93 1.87 -11.51
N LEU A 105 16.33 2.53 -10.44
CA LEU A 105 16.10 3.95 -10.19
C LEU A 105 17.24 4.85 -10.69
N ASP A 106 18.33 4.27 -11.20
CA ASP A 106 19.48 5.02 -11.70
C ASP A 106 19.08 6.01 -12.80
N GLY A 107 19.52 7.27 -12.65
CA GLY A 107 19.16 8.39 -13.51
C GLY A 107 17.67 8.81 -13.51
N LYS A 108 16.81 8.20 -12.67
CA LYS A 108 15.36 8.47 -12.63
C LYS A 108 14.90 9.16 -11.35
N ILE A 109 15.74 9.17 -10.31
CA ILE A 109 15.39 9.78 -9.02
C ILE A 109 15.26 11.29 -9.17
N LYS A 110 14.06 11.81 -8.88
CA LYS A 110 13.72 13.23 -8.81
C LYS A 110 13.50 13.71 -7.37
N GLN A 111 13.21 12.78 -6.44
CA GLN A 111 13.14 13.04 -4.99
C GLN A 111 14.29 12.30 -4.27
N PRO A 112 15.51 12.88 -4.21
CA PRO A 112 16.69 12.18 -3.68
C PRO A 112 16.64 11.93 -2.17
N LYS A 113 15.97 12.79 -1.39
CA LYS A 113 15.86 12.63 0.07
C LYS A 113 14.96 11.45 0.42
N LEU A 114 13.85 11.31 -0.29
CA LEU A 114 12.90 10.23 -0.12
C LEU A 114 13.55 8.91 -0.56
N ALA A 115 14.24 8.89 -1.70
CA ALA A 115 14.98 7.71 -2.13
C ALA A 115 16.03 7.29 -1.10
N ALA A 116 16.84 8.23 -0.58
CA ALA A 116 17.85 7.95 0.44
C ALA A 116 17.23 7.37 1.72
N ASP A 117 16.14 7.97 2.21
CA ASP A 117 15.45 7.51 3.40
C ASP A 117 14.78 6.15 3.20
N LEU A 118 14.17 5.87 2.04
CA LEU A 118 13.58 4.57 1.75
C LEU A 118 14.64 3.46 1.68
N PHE A 119 15.80 3.73 1.08
CA PHE A 119 16.92 2.77 1.11
C PHE A 119 17.49 2.57 2.51
N ALA A 120 17.59 3.64 3.31
CA ALA A 120 18.00 3.52 4.71
C ALA A 120 17.00 2.65 5.48
N PHE A 121 15.71 2.93 5.35
CA PHE A 121 14.62 2.19 5.97
C PHE A 121 14.64 0.69 5.62
N VAL A 122 14.68 0.34 4.33
CA VAL A 122 14.72 -1.07 3.86
C VAL A 122 15.96 -1.79 4.38
N THR A 123 17.07 -1.09 4.61
CA THR A 123 18.31 -1.68 5.14
C THR A 123 18.42 -1.63 6.67
N GLY A 124 17.35 -1.23 7.37
CA GLY A 124 17.33 -1.12 8.83
C GLY A 124 18.23 0.01 9.38
N LYS A 125 18.57 1.00 8.55
CA LYS A 125 19.35 2.17 8.92
C LYS A 125 18.43 3.35 9.29
N PRO A 126 18.89 4.29 10.14
CA PRO A 126 18.12 5.48 10.47
C PRO A 126 17.80 6.34 9.24
N THR A 127 16.59 6.88 9.17
CA THR A 127 16.19 7.89 8.18
C THR A 127 16.53 9.30 8.68
N SER A 128 16.65 10.25 7.75
CA SER A 128 17.13 11.61 8.04
C SER A 128 16.10 12.72 7.80
N PHE A 129 15.16 12.54 6.86
CA PHE A 129 14.27 13.61 6.38
C PHE A 129 12.80 13.31 6.63
N PHE A 130 12.39 12.06 6.47
CA PHE A 130 11.01 11.60 6.56
C PHE A 130 10.86 10.50 7.61
N GLN A 131 9.70 10.48 8.23
CA GLN A 131 9.33 9.49 9.23
C GLN A 131 8.45 8.42 8.59
N PHE A 132 8.90 7.16 8.66
CA PHE A 132 8.15 6.00 8.18
C PHE A 132 7.49 5.21 9.31
N GLU A 133 6.59 4.30 8.96
CA GLU A 133 6.03 3.38 9.93
C GLU A 133 7.13 2.42 10.39
N THR A 134 7.39 2.42 11.70
CA THR A 134 8.47 1.64 12.32
C THR A 134 8.03 1.02 13.65
N LYS A 135 6.83 1.35 14.13
CA LYS A 135 6.26 0.83 15.38
C LYS A 135 5.68 -0.55 15.18
N HIS A 136 5.05 -0.79 14.03
CA HIS A 136 4.44 -2.08 13.70
C HIS A 136 5.03 -2.64 12.41
N LYS A 137 5.68 -3.80 12.48
CA LYS A 137 6.38 -4.38 11.32
C LYS A 137 5.38 -4.80 10.24
N ALA A 138 4.28 -5.45 10.65
CA ALA A 138 3.21 -5.85 9.74
C ALA A 138 2.66 -4.67 8.92
N LEU A 139 2.59 -3.47 9.50
CA LEU A 139 2.10 -2.26 8.82
C LEU A 139 3.17 -1.55 7.97
N ALA A 140 4.43 -1.66 8.36
CA ALA A 140 5.56 -1.05 7.67
C ALA A 140 5.81 -1.62 6.26
N ARG A 141 5.21 -2.78 5.93
CA ARG A 141 5.32 -3.45 4.63
C ARG A 141 4.84 -2.57 3.46
N SER A 142 3.88 -1.68 3.71
CA SER A 142 3.34 -0.81 2.66
C SER A 142 4.37 0.23 2.17
N ASP A 143 5.40 0.56 2.95
CA ASP A 143 6.37 1.61 2.61
C ASP A 143 7.23 1.27 1.38
N SER A 144 7.28 0.00 0.97
CA SER A 144 7.87 -0.39 -0.31
C SER A 144 7.16 0.27 -1.51
N PHE A 145 5.87 0.60 -1.37
CA PHE A 145 5.11 1.33 -2.39
C PHE A 145 5.60 2.78 -2.53
N LEU A 146 6.18 3.38 -1.50
CA LEU A 146 6.65 4.77 -1.57
C LEU A 146 7.83 4.95 -2.54
N PHE A 147 8.49 3.86 -2.96
CA PHE A 147 9.44 3.91 -4.07
C PHE A 147 8.81 4.37 -5.38
N THR A 148 7.49 4.26 -5.55
CA THR A 148 6.81 4.80 -6.73
C THR A 148 6.78 6.32 -6.74
N LEU A 149 7.13 7.02 -5.66
CA LEU A 149 7.12 8.48 -5.62
C LEU A 149 8.46 9.10 -6.03
N VAL A 150 9.53 8.32 -6.08
CA VAL A 150 10.90 8.86 -6.14
C VAL A 150 11.26 9.43 -7.51
N ASP A 151 10.55 9.04 -8.57
CA ASP A 151 10.74 9.55 -9.93
C ASP A 151 9.82 10.73 -10.28
N LEU A 152 9.02 11.20 -9.31
CA LEU A 152 8.16 12.37 -9.44
C LEU A 152 8.85 13.63 -8.91
N GLU A 153 8.50 14.77 -9.49
CA GLU A 153 9.00 16.09 -9.06
C GLU A 153 8.22 16.57 -7.84
N LEU A 154 8.65 16.10 -6.66
CA LEU A 154 7.97 16.36 -5.39
C LEU A 154 8.81 17.24 -4.48
N THR A 155 8.17 18.19 -3.81
CA THR A 155 8.82 18.97 -2.74
C THR A 155 8.87 18.17 -1.45
N ASP A 156 9.82 18.48 -0.57
CA ASP A 156 9.90 17.86 0.76
C ASP A 156 8.62 18.09 1.58
N ASP A 157 8.04 19.30 1.47
CA ASP A 157 6.81 19.65 2.18
C ASP A 157 5.63 18.83 1.67
N TRP A 158 5.55 18.60 0.35
CA TRP A 158 4.53 17.72 -0.22
C TRP A 158 4.68 16.29 0.33
N VAL A 159 5.89 15.73 0.35
CA VAL A 159 6.13 14.37 0.87
C VAL A 159 5.73 14.28 2.34
N LYS A 160 6.12 15.27 3.17
CA LYS A 160 5.74 15.32 4.59
C LYS A 160 4.22 15.38 4.79
N GLN A 161 3.51 16.13 3.95
CA GLN A 161 2.05 16.25 4.02
C GLN A 161 1.34 15.01 3.47
N PHE A 162 1.93 14.33 2.49
CA PHE A 162 1.35 13.15 1.85
C PHE A 162 1.49 11.88 2.69
N LEU A 163 2.62 11.68 3.38
CA LEU A 163 2.87 10.45 4.14
C LEU A 163 1.74 10.10 5.13
N PRO A 164 1.17 11.03 5.91
CA PRO A 164 -0.02 10.75 6.72
C PRO A 164 -1.21 10.19 5.92
N TYR A 165 -1.47 10.68 4.70
CA TYR A 165 -2.52 10.16 3.84
C TYR A 165 -2.17 8.80 3.23
N TRP A 166 -0.89 8.52 2.99
CA TRP A 166 -0.44 7.18 2.58
C TRP A 166 -0.72 6.16 3.67
N TYR A 167 -0.40 6.47 4.93
CA TYR A 167 -0.66 5.57 6.05
C TYR A 167 -2.15 5.42 6.31
N SER A 168 -2.93 6.48 6.14
CA SER A 168 -4.38 6.41 6.32
C SER A 168 -5.09 5.54 5.29
N LEU A 169 -4.47 5.31 4.12
CA LEU A 169 -4.90 4.31 3.14
C LEU A 169 -4.35 2.92 3.45
N SER A 170 -3.04 2.83 3.61
CA SER A 170 -2.34 1.54 3.54
C SER A 170 -2.47 0.72 4.82
N ARG A 171 -2.51 1.35 6.00
CA ARG A 171 -2.67 0.63 7.27
C ARG A 171 -4.03 -0.03 7.39
N PRO A 172 -5.18 0.62 7.11
CA PRO A 172 -6.47 -0.08 7.12
C PRO A 172 -6.53 -1.30 6.19
N ILE A 173 -5.87 -1.22 5.03
CA ILE A 173 -5.75 -2.35 4.11
C ILE A 173 -5.00 -3.52 4.75
N LEU A 174 -3.82 -3.25 5.33
CA LEU A 174 -3.01 -4.29 5.97
C LEU A 174 -3.67 -4.84 7.24
N LEU A 175 -4.34 -3.99 8.01
CA LEU A 175 -5.12 -4.40 9.17
C LEU A 175 -6.22 -5.38 8.77
N LEU A 176 -6.92 -5.17 7.64
CA LEU A 176 -7.94 -6.11 7.20
C LEU A 176 -7.39 -7.51 6.95
N ASP A 177 -6.21 -7.60 6.31
CA ASP A 177 -5.51 -8.88 6.15
C ASP A 177 -5.15 -9.47 7.54
N ASP A 178 -4.60 -8.66 8.46
CA ASP A 178 -4.26 -9.10 9.82
C ASP A 178 -5.49 -9.58 10.62
N PHE A 179 -6.66 -8.93 10.49
CA PHE A 179 -7.90 -9.40 11.13
C PHE A 179 -8.36 -10.73 10.55
N LYS A 180 -8.29 -10.86 9.23
CA LYS A 180 -8.77 -12.04 8.52
C LYS A 180 -7.89 -13.26 8.78
N ASP A 181 -6.58 -13.07 8.79
CA ASP A 181 -5.60 -14.16 8.82
C ASP A 181 -5.06 -14.42 10.25
N LEU A 182 -5.59 -13.74 11.28
CA LEU A 182 -5.12 -13.84 12.69
C LEU A 182 -4.91 -15.27 13.21
N GLU A 183 -5.84 -16.20 12.98
CA GLU A 183 -5.68 -17.59 13.44
C GLU A 183 -4.53 -18.31 12.73
N GLU A 184 -4.34 -18.05 11.44
CA GLU A 184 -3.25 -18.63 10.66
C GLU A 184 -1.91 -18.03 11.10
N ASP A 185 -1.84 -16.70 11.23
CA ASP A 185 -0.62 -15.99 11.62
C ASP A 185 -0.13 -16.40 13.01
N ARG A 186 -1.07 -16.70 13.94
CA ARG A 186 -0.73 -17.29 15.25
C ARG A 186 -0.09 -18.66 15.12
N ARG A 187 -0.57 -19.48 14.18
CA ARG A 187 -0.11 -20.84 13.97
C ARG A 187 1.26 -20.88 13.31
N THR A 188 1.51 -19.96 12.37
CA THR A 188 2.76 -19.89 11.60
C THR A 188 3.80 -18.94 12.22
N ASN A 189 3.40 -18.15 13.22
CA ASN A 189 4.20 -17.08 13.81
C ASN A 189 4.63 -16.04 12.75
N ASP A 190 3.70 -15.70 11.86
CA ASP A 190 3.86 -14.65 10.85
C ASP A 190 3.58 -13.25 11.44
N GLU A 191 3.97 -12.22 10.69
CA GLU A 191 3.80 -10.81 11.09
C GLU A 191 2.32 -10.41 11.08
N ASN A 192 1.81 -9.96 12.22
CA ASN A 192 0.43 -9.51 12.39
C ASN A 192 0.33 -8.44 13.48
N THR A 193 -0.31 -7.31 13.18
CA THR A 193 -0.41 -6.15 14.10
C THR A 193 -1.12 -6.49 15.41
N ILE A 194 -2.15 -7.35 15.39
CA ILE A 194 -2.88 -7.75 16.61
C ILE A 194 -1.96 -8.58 17.51
N ILE A 195 -1.11 -9.42 16.92
CA ILE A 195 -0.11 -10.19 17.66
C ILE A 195 0.93 -9.25 18.29
N GLU A 196 1.46 -8.30 17.51
CA GLU A 196 2.41 -7.27 17.97
C GLU A 196 1.85 -6.42 19.13
N LEU A 197 0.54 -6.17 19.13
CA LEU A 197 -0.17 -5.38 20.15
C LEU A 197 -0.51 -6.16 21.44
N GLY A 198 -0.17 -7.45 21.52
CA GLY A 198 -0.35 -8.29 22.71
C GLY A 198 -1.26 -9.50 22.54
N ASN A 199 -1.76 -9.74 21.33
CA ASN A 199 -2.47 -10.95 20.94
C ASN A 199 -3.69 -11.32 21.83
N ASN A 200 -4.52 -10.34 22.13
CA ASN A 200 -5.71 -10.51 22.97
C ASN A 200 -6.85 -9.57 22.54
N ALA A 201 -7.97 -9.65 23.25
CA ALA A 201 -9.15 -8.84 22.97
C ALA A 201 -8.87 -7.31 22.98
N ASP A 202 -7.98 -6.84 23.85
CA ASP A 202 -7.57 -5.42 23.89
C ASP A 202 -6.72 -5.05 22.66
N ALA A 203 -5.87 -5.96 22.19
CA ALA A 203 -5.09 -5.78 20.97
C ALA A 203 -5.99 -5.66 19.73
N ILE A 204 -7.04 -6.48 19.65
CA ILE A 204 -8.05 -6.40 18.59
C ILE A 204 -8.74 -5.02 18.60
N ARG A 205 -9.16 -4.54 19.79
CA ARG A 205 -9.78 -3.20 19.94
C ARG A 205 -8.83 -2.08 19.52
N LYS A 206 -7.57 -2.14 19.95
CA LYS A 206 -6.55 -1.15 19.58
C LYS A 206 -6.28 -1.15 18.07
N ALA A 207 -6.15 -2.32 17.45
CA ALA A 207 -5.95 -2.44 16.00
C ALA A 207 -7.13 -1.81 15.22
N TYR A 208 -8.36 -2.09 15.65
CA TYR A 208 -9.56 -1.47 15.09
C TYR A 208 -9.56 0.06 15.27
N GLU A 209 -9.29 0.55 16.48
CA GLU A 209 -9.23 1.98 16.79
C GLU A 209 -8.16 2.72 15.96
N LEU A 210 -6.99 2.10 15.76
CA LEU A 210 -5.94 2.62 14.88
C LEU A 210 -6.46 2.79 13.45
N GLY A 211 -7.06 1.74 12.88
CA GLY A 211 -7.65 1.80 11.55
C GLY A 211 -8.73 2.88 11.44
N MET A 212 -9.60 3.01 12.45
CA MET A 212 -10.65 4.03 12.46
C MET A 212 -10.11 5.47 12.52
N GLN A 213 -9.03 5.71 13.27
CA GLN A 213 -8.34 7.01 13.31
C GLN A 213 -7.71 7.35 11.95
N ASP A 214 -7.05 6.37 11.33
CA ASP A 214 -6.50 6.49 9.98
C ASP A 214 -7.62 6.87 8.99
N LEU A 215 -8.75 6.16 9.00
CA LEU A 215 -9.86 6.46 8.09
C LEU A 215 -10.49 7.85 8.29
N GLN A 216 -10.44 8.40 9.50
CA GLN A 216 -10.87 9.79 9.74
C GLN A 216 -10.01 10.76 8.94
N LEU A 217 -8.68 10.57 8.91
CA LEU A 217 -7.79 11.40 8.09
C LEU A 217 -8.02 11.15 6.59
N LEU A 218 -8.13 9.89 6.17
CA LEU A 218 -8.39 9.55 4.77
C LEU A 218 -9.67 10.22 4.23
N SER A 219 -10.70 10.33 5.06
CA SER A 219 -11.99 10.91 4.68
C SER A 219 -11.90 12.38 4.24
N GLN A 220 -10.86 13.10 4.69
CA GLN A 220 -10.61 14.48 4.27
C GLN A 220 -10.19 14.58 2.80
N LEU A 221 -9.61 13.51 2.26
CA LEU A 221 -9.16 13.43 0.87
C LEU A 221 -10.12 12.62 -0.01
N ASN A 222 -10.61 11.49 0.50
CA ASN A 222 -11.55 10.62 -0.21
C ASN A 222 -12.55 9.98 0.77
N SER A 223 -13.67 10.67 1.01
CA SER A 223 -14.72 10.24 1.93
C SER A 223 -15.42 8.94 1.51
N LYS A 224 -15.56 8.68 0.20
CA LYS A 224 -16.15 7.43 -0.30
C LYS A 224 -15.27 6.23 0.02
N LEU A 225 -13.98 6.33 -0.27
CA LEU A 225 -13.02 5.30 0.06
C LEU A 225 -12.96 5.03 1.56
N ALA A 226 -12.88 6.10 2.36
CA ALA A 226 -12.86 5.99 3.81
C ALA A 226 -14.13 5.30 4.35
N GLY A 227 -15.31 5.64 3.81
CA GLY A 227 -16.56 4.99 4.17
C GLY A 227 -16.62 3.51 3.81
N ASP A 228 -16.11 3.13 2.63
CA ASP A 228 -16.07 1.73 2.21
C ASP A 228 -15.08 0.91 3.04
N MET A 229 -13.90 1.46 3.33
CA MET A 229 -12.90 0.83 4.22
C MET A 229 -13.39 0.71 5.66
N LYS A 230 -14.18 1.68 6.13
CA LYS A 230 -14.81 1.60 7.45
C LYS A 230 -15.72 0.38 7.54
N GLN A 231 -16.57 0.17 6.53
CA GLN A 231 -17.44 -1.00 6.49
C GLN A 231 -16.63 -2.29 6.52
N PHE A 232 -15.50 -2.37 5.80
CA PHE A 232 -14.63 -3.54 5.86
C PHE A 232 -14.04 -3.82 7.24
N LEU A 233 -13.59 -2.79 7.96
CA LEU A 233 -13.09 -2.95 9.32
C LEU A 233 -14.21 -3.33 10.31
N GLU A 234 -15.41 -2.78 10.15
CA GLU A 234 -16.59 -3.17 10.94
C GLU A 234 -16.97 -4.63 10.68
N ASP A 235 -16.98 -5.06 9.41
CA ASP A 235 -17.24 -6.45 9.02
C ASP A 235 -16.17 -7.40 9.57
N ALA A 236 -14.92 -6.97 9.67
CA ALA A 236 -13.82 -7.77 10.22
C ALA A 236 -14.05 -8.16 11.69
N LEU A 237 -14.75 -7.33 12.47
CA LEU A 237 -15.13 -7.67 13.86
C LEU A 237 -16.14 -8.82 13.94
N THR A 238 -16.82 -9.14 12.83
CA THR A 238 -17.80 -10.22 12.74
C THR A 238 -17.20 -11.56 12.39
N TYR A 239 -15.89 -11.62 12.06
CA TYR A 239 -15.21 -12.88 11.82
C TYR A 239 -15.32 -13.78 13.05
N GLU A 240 -15.54 -15.08 12.85
CA GLU A 240 -15.89 -16.00 13.94
C GLU A 240 -14.82 -15.99 15.04
N HIS A 241 -13.54 -16.04 14.66
CA HIS A 241 -12.41 -16.02 15.59
C HIS A 241 -12.26 -14.67 16.32
N ILE A 242 -12.54 -13.56 15.65
CA ILE A 242 -12.50 -12.21 16.24
C ILE A 242 -13.65 -12.03 17.23
N SER A 243 -14.88 -12.29 16.79
CA SER A 243 -16.08 -12.13 17.62
C SER A 243 -16.04 -13.01 18.87
N ARG A 244 -15.46 -14.22 18.79
CA ARG A 244 -15.28 -15.11 19.94
C ARG A 244 -14.35 -14.54 21.01
N GLU A 245 -13.32 -13.79 20.62
CA GLU A 245 -12.39 -13.16 21.57
C GLU A 245 -12.88 -11.83 22.14
N LEU A 246 -13.77 -11.16 21.43
CA LEU A 246 -14.33 -9.88 21.87
C LEU A 246 -15.42 -10.04 22.94
N ASN A 247 -16.06 -11.22 23.03
CA ASN A 247 -17.15 -11.56 23.94
C ASN A 247 -16.67 -12.40 25.13
#